data_AF-M9SBC2-F1
#
_entry.id   AF-M9SBC2-F1
#
_cell.length_a   1.000
_cell.length_b   1.000
_cell.length_c   1.000
_cell.angle_alpha   90.00
_cell.angle_beta   90.00
_cell.angle_gamma   90.00
#
_symmetry.space_group_name_H-M   'P 1'
#
loop_
_entity.id
_entity.type
_entity.pdbx_description
1 polymer ?
#
loop_
_entity_poly.entity_id
_entity_poly.type
_entity_poly.pdbx_seq_one_letter_code
_entity_poly.pdbx_strand_id
1 'polypeptide(L)'
;MQLYGQYFGMVEAGYEVKSLRIHSMDDNKNYPIPHPDESPETVAEFERILDEMHSFDISGYIQTNEAKCRRCIYEPMCANGGCYDDKT
;
A
#
# COMPACT_ATOMS: atom_id res chain seq x y z
N MET A 1 2.92 -1.02 -4.64
CA MET A 1 2.31 0.32 -4.49
C MET A 1 3.31 1.43 -4.14
N GLN A 2 3.87 1.51 -2.92
CA GLN A 2 4.72 2.66 -2.53
C GLN A 2 5.92 2.91 -3.47
N LEU A 3 6.60 1.85 -3.92
CA LEU A 3 7.73 1.97 -4.84
C LEU A 3 7.33 2.52 -6.23
N TYR A 4 6.12 2.20 -6.71
CA TYR A 4 5.59 2.72 -7.98
C TYR A 4 5.19 4.19 -7.85
N GLY A 5 4.61 4.59 -6.72
CA GLY A 5 4.37 6.02 -6.43
C GLY A 5 5.67 6.83 -6.45
N GLN A 6 6.74 6.32 -5.84
CA GLN A 6 8.06 6.94 -5.89
C GLN A 6 8.62 7.01 -7.33
N TYR A 7 8.46 5.95 -8.11
CA TYR A 7 8.84 5.93 -9.53
C TYR A 7 8.18 7.08 -10.29
N PHE A 8 6.85 7.19 -10.23
CA PHE A 8 6.12 8.21 -10.97
C PHE A 8 6.50 9.61 -10.50
N GLY A 9 6.63 9.84 -9.19
CA GLY A 9 7.08 11.13 -8.66
C GLY A 9 8.50 11.52 -9.12
N MET A 10 9.40 10.54 -9.29
CA MET A 10 10.75 10.80 -9.83
C MET A 10 10.71 11.11 -11.34
N VAL A 11 9.90 10.38 -12.12
CA VAL A 11 9.72 10.64 -13.55
C VAL A 11 9.10 12.03 -13.77
N GLU A 12 8.08 12.40 -13.00
CA GLU A 12 7.46 13.73 -13.03
C GLU A 12 8.44 14.85 -12.67
N ALA A 13 9.37 14.59 -11.74
CA ALA A 13 10.46 15.50 -11.40
C ALA A 13 11.58 15.57 -12.47
N GLY A 14 11.48 14.79 -13.56
CA GLY A 14 12.42 14.80 -14.68
C GLY A 14 13.58 13.80 -14.57
N TYR A 15 13.50 12.83 -13.66
CA TYR A 15 14.51 11.77 -13.53
C TYR A 15 14.19 10.56 -14.41
N GLU A 16 15.22 10.00 -15.05
CA GLU A 16 15.15 8.69 -15.69
C GLU A 16 15.36 7.59 -14.64
N VAL A 17 14.33 6.79 -14.36
CA VAL A 17 14.41 5.68 -13.42
C VAL A 17 14.66 4.38 -14.18
N LYS A 18 15.86 3.79 -14.03
CA LYS A 18 16.29 2.64 -14.85
C LYS A 18 15.86 1.28 -14.33
N SER A 19 15.59 1.18 -13.03
CA SER A 19 15.21 -0.09 -12.39
C SER A 19 14.55 0.16 -11.04
N LEU A 20 13.71 -0.77 -10.62
CA LEU A 20 13.05 -0.78 -9.32
C LEU A 20 13.50 -2.00 -8.52
N ARG A 21 13.77 -1.80 -7.23
CA ARG A 21 14.13 -2.90 -6.33
C ARG A 21 13.79 -2.56 -4.88
N ILE A 22 13.52 -3.60 -4.09
CA ILE A 22 13.49 -3.54 -2.63
C ILE A 22 14.79 -4.14 -2.12
N HIS A 23 15.51 -3.41 -1.28
CA HIS A 23 16.67 -3.94 -0.58
C HIS A 23 16.27 -4.30 0.85
N SER A 24 16.42 -5.57 1.21
CA SER A 24 16.20 -6.06 2.57
C SER A 24 17.51 -5.97 3.34
N MET A 25 17.51 -5.22 4.44
CA MET A 25 18.67 -5.09 5.31
C MET A 25 18.87 -6.33 6.18
N ASP A 26 17.78 -7.05 6.52
CA ASP A 26 17.81 -8.21 7.40
C ASP A 26 18.58 -9.38 6.79
N ASP A 27 18.42 -9.58 5.48
CA ASP A 27 19.12 -10.63 4.74
C ASP A 27 20.06 -10.11 3.65
N ASN A 28 20.27 -8.78 3.60
CA ASN A 28 21.16 -8.07 2.67
C ASN A 28 20.92 -8.44 1.19
N LYS A 29 19.66 -8.63 0.80
CA LYS A 29 19.27 -9.02 -0.58
C LYS A 29 18.51 -7.94 -1.31
N ASN A 30 18.68 -7.93 -2.62
CA ASN A 30 17.90 -7.12 -3.54
C ASN A 30 16.80 -7.98 -4.19
N TYR A 31 15.57 -7.51 -4.08
CA TYR A 31 14.41 -8.07 -4.76
C TYR A 31 14.06 -7.13 -5.92
N PRO A 32 14.31 -7.53 -7.18
CA PRO A 32 13.94 -6.72 -8.32
C PRO A 32 12.41 -6.63 -8.40
N ILE A 33 11.93 -5.45 -8.76
CA ILE A 33 10.51 -5.21 -9.02
C ILE A 33 10.40 -4.85 -10.51
N PRO A 34 9.42 -5.39 -11.25
CA PRO A 34 9.25 -5.10 -12.67
C PRO A 34 9.17 -3.60 -12.92
N HIS A 35 9.83 -3.15 -14.00
CA HIS A 35 9.66 -1.78 -14.45
C HIS A 35 8.21 -1.56 -14.92
N PRO A 36 7.62 -0.37 -14.76
CA PRO A 36 6.22 -0.12 -15.16
C PRO A 36 5.94 -0.46 -16.64
N ASP A 37 6.91 -0.23 -17.53
CA ASP A 37 6.80 -0.62 -18.96
C ASP A 37 6.74 -2.14 -19.19
N GLU A 38 7.19 -2.93 -18.22
CA GLU A 38 7.26 -4.39 -18.30
C GLU A 38 6.07 -5.06 -17.59
N SER A 39 5.26 -4.31 -16.86
CA SER A 39 4.10 -4.85 -16.14
C SER A 39 2.91 -3.88 -16.11
N PRO A 40 2.19 -3.75 -17.24
CA PRO A 40 0.96 -2.97 -17.32
C PRO A 40 -0.09 -3.38 -16.28
N GLU A 41 -0.14 -4.66 -15.92
CA GLU A 41 -1.07 -5.18 -14.91
C GLU A 41 -0.79 -4.61 -13.52
N THR A 42 0.49 -4.50 -13.15
CA THR A 42 0.89 -3.90 -11.86
C THR A 42 0.62 -2.41 -11.83
N VAL A 43 0.77 -1.72 -12.97
CA VAL A 43 0.38 -0.30 -13.10
C VAL A 43 -1.13 -0.13 -12.94
N ALA A 44 -1.94 -0.97 -13.62
CA ALA A 44 -3.39 -0.94 -13.49
C ALA A 44 -3.85 -1.25 -12.05
N GLU A 45 -3.20 -2.18 -11.36
CA GLU A 45 -3.49 -2.44 -9.93
C GLU A 45 -3.14 -1.22 -9.07
N PHE A 46 -2.01 -0.57 -9.34
CA PHE A 46 -1.62 0.66 -8.63
C PHE A 46 -2.66 1.77 -8.81
N GLU A 47 -3.10 2.04 -10.03
CA GLU A 47 -4.14 3.04 -10.33
C GLU A 47 -5.46 2.70 -9.64
N ARG A 48 -5.89 1.43 -9.70
CA ARG A 48 -7.11 0.98 -8.99
C ARG A 48 -7.02 1.25 -7.49
N ILE A 49 -5.87 0.98 -6.86
CA ILE A 49 -5.71 1.23 -5.42
C ILE A 49 -5.73 2.73 -5.13
N LEU A 50 -5.13 3.58 -5.98
CA LEU A 50 -5.24 5.04 -5.83
C LEU A 50 -6.69 5.52 -5.88
N ASP A 51 -7.47 4.99 -6.82
CA ASP A 51 -8.90 5.31 -6.93
C ASP A 51 -9.68 4.86 -5.69
N GLU A 52 -9.38 3.66 -5.17
CA GLU A 52 -9.97 3.16 -3.92
C GLU A 52 -9.60 4.03 -2.73
N MET A 53 -8.35 4.51 -2.65
CA MET A 53 -7.92 5.43 -1.59
C MET A 53 -8.61 6.79 -1.69
N HIS A 54 -8.76 7.34 -2.89
CA HIS A 54 -9.43 8.63 -3.12
C HIS A 54 -10.94 8.58 -2.86
N SER A 55 -11.57 7.44 -3.15
CA SER A 55 -13.01 7.23 -2.95
C SER A 55 -13.35 6.61 -1.60
N PHE A 56 -12.36 6.30 -0.76
CA PHE A 56 -12.57 5.66 0.53
C PHE A 56 -13.35 6.56 1.51
N ASP A 57 -14.45 6.04 2.04
CA ASP A 57 -15.24 6.68 3.09
C ASP A 57 -15.09 5.93 4.42
N ILE A 58 -14.46 6.60 5.39
CA ILE A 58 -14.24 6.03 6.72
C ILE A 58 -15.53 5.91 7.54
N SER A 59 -16.56 6.72 7.26
CA SER A 59 -17.77 6.79 8.07
C SER A 59 -18.61 5.51 8.00
N GLY A 60 -18.55 4.79 6.87
CA GLY A 60 -19.22 3.51 6.65
C GLY A 60 -18.32 2.28 6.73
N TYR A 61 -17.03 2.46 7.07
CA TYR A 61 -16.06 1.38 7.01
C TYR A 61 -15.94 0.58 8.31
N ILE A 62 -15.97 -0.75 8.20
CA ILE A 62 -15.70 -1.67 9.32
C ILE A 62 -14.63 -2.68 8.88
N GLN A 63 -13.52 -2.76 9.62
CA GLN A 63 -12.50 -3.79 9.39
C GLN A 63 -13.00 -5.14 9.90
N THR A 64 -13.15 -6.08 8.97
CA THR A 64 -13.57 -7.46 9.29
C THR A 64 -12.39 -8.39 9.55
N ASN A 65 -11.15 -7.98 9.22
CA ASN A 65 -9.96 -8.77 9.48
C ASN A 65 -9.41 -8.49 10.89
N GLU A 66 -9.78 -9.34 11.83
CA GLU A 66 -9.37 -9.27 13.22
C GLU A 66 -7.83 -9.35 13.40
N ALA A 67 -7.16 -10.22 12.63
CA ALA A 67 -5.71 -10.37 12.71
C ALA A 67 -4.97 -9.08 12.31
N LYS A 68 -5.52 -8.33 11.34
CA LYS A 68 -5.03 -7.00 10.97
C LYS A 68 -5.25 -6.00 12.10
N CYS A 69 -6.44 -6.00 12.71
CA CYS A 69 -6.78 -5.13 13.82
C CYS A 69 -5.86 -5.30 15.02
N ARG A 70 -5.65 -6.54 15.48
CA ARG A 70 -4.77 -6.87 16.62
C ARG A 70 -3.31 -6.45 16.42
N ARG A 71 -2.89 -6.15 15.17
CA ARG A 71 -1.53 -5.73 14.81
C ARG A 71 -1.49 -4.30 14.24
N CYS A 72 -2.61 -3.58 14.24
CA CYS A 72 -2.71 -2.24 13.71
C CYS A 72 -2.27 -1.23 14.77
N ILE A 73 -1.28 -0.40 14.46
CA ILE A 73 -0.83 0.67 15.37
C ILE A 73 -1.90 1.73 15.65
N TYR A 74 -2.93 1.80 14.80
CA TYR A 74 -4.05 2.74 14.92
C TYR A 74 -5.25 2.15 15.65
N GLU A 75 -5.20 0.87 16.06
CA GLU A 75 -6.28 0.20 16.77
C GLU A 75 -6.82 1.00 17.98
N PRO A 76 -5.97 1.61 18.84
CA PRO A 76 -6.47 2.37 19.99
C PRO A 76 -7.27 3.64 19.60
N MET A 77 -7.12 4.11 18.36
CA MET A 77 -7.80 5.28 17.83
C MET A 77 -9.02 4.92 16.96
N CYS A 78 -9.31 3.63 16.79
CA CYS A 78 -10.55 3.19 16.16
C CYS A 78 -11.73 3.44 17.11
N ALA A 79 -12.36 4.61 17.02
CA ALA A 79 -13.56 4.91 17.80
C ALA A 79 -14.71 3.95 17.43
N ASN A 80 -15.27 3.24 18.43
CA ASN A 80 -16.39 2.29 18.29
C ASN A 80 -16.15 1.08 17.37
N GLY A 81 -15.09 0.29 17.58
CA GLY A 81 -15.03 -1.03 16.97
C GLY A 81 -14.96 -0.99 15.44
N GLY A 82 -14.13 -0.09 14.90
CA GLY A 82 -13.68 -0.17 13.50
C GLY A 82 -12.98 -1.50 13.18
N CYS A 83 -12.82 -2.35 14.19
CA CYS A 83 -12.45 -3.75 14.21
C CYS A 83 -13.57 -4.50 14.94
N TYR A 84 -14.00 -5.66 14.43
CA TYR A 84 -15.04 -6.49 15.07
C TYR A 84 -14.71 -6.70 16.56
N ASP A 85 -15.45 -6.01 17.44
CA ASP A 85 -15.29 -6.11 18.89
C ASP A 85 -15.82 -7.49 19.32
N ASP A 86 -14.93 -8.37 19.77
CA ASP A 86 -15.26 -9.45 20.70
C ASP A 86 -15.73 -8.80 22.02
N LYS A 87 -16.98 -8.35 22.07
CA LYS A 87 -17.69 -8.06 23.31
C LYS A 87 -18.74 -9.14 23.55
N THR A 88 -18.25 -10.29 24.02
CA THR A 88 -18.98 -11.22 24.89
C THR A 88 -18.08 -11.63 26.04
#